data_AF-A0ABD6D5U4-F1
#
_entry.id   AF-A0ABD6D5U4-F1
#
_cell.length_a   1.000
_cell.length_b   1.000
_cell.length_c   1.000
_cell.angle_alpha   90.00
_cell.angle_beta   90.00
_cell.angle_gamma   90.00
#
_symmetry.space_group_name_H-M   'P 1'
#
loop_
_entity.id
_entity.type
_entity.pdbx_description
1 polymer ?
#
loop_
_entity_poly.entity_id
_entity_poly.type
_entity_poly.pdbx_seq_one_letter_code
_entity_poly.pdbx_strand_id
1 'polypeptide(L)'
;MELKRVGVLLLGSGLAVALLSAVAFGFLWGSTEVFCEDHDPSYSLTGVDGLSIQYTDGCNTHSVNPLVTGGSLTAAAGLAVGLGGLLREWLATS
;
A
#
# COMPACT_ATOMS: atom_id res chain seq x y z
N MET A 1 -14.18 -21.38 6.88
CA MET A 1 -15.12 -20.24 6.95
C MET A 1 -14.56 -19.00 7.65
N GLU A 2 -14.01 -19.07 8.88
CA GLU A 2 -13.53 -17.87 9.58
C GLU A 2 -12.41 -17.12 8.85
N LEU A 3 -11.43 -17.83 8.30
CA LEU A 3 -10.28 -17.22 7.62
C LEU A 3 -10.67 -16.38 6.39
N LYS A 4 -11.65 -16.87 5.60
CA LYS A 4 -12.21 -16.12 4.46
C LYS A 4 -12.84 -14.81 4.91
N ARG A 5 -13.63 -14.86 5.99
CA ARG A 5 -14.33 -13.68 6.52
C ARG A 5 -13.36 -12.66 7.08
N VAL A 6 -12.35 -13.10 7.82
CA VAL A 6 -11.26 -12.25 8.31
C VAL A 6 -10.51 -11.60 7.14
N GLY A 7 -10.15 -12.39 6.12
CA GLY A 7 -9.49 -11.86 4.92
C GLY A 7 -10.30 -10.77 4.21
N VAL A 8 -11.60 -10.99 4.01
CA VAL A 8 -12.49 -9.99 3.38
C VAL A 8 -12.62 -8.72 4.22
N LEU A 9 -12.71 -8.85 5.55
CA LEU A 9 -12.79 -7.69 6.44
C LEU A 9 -11.49 -6.86 6.43
N LEU A 10 -10.33 -7.53 6.48
CA LEU A 10 -9.03 -6.87 6.38
C LEU A 10 -8.83 -6.21 5.01
N LEU A 11 -9.23 -6.89 3.94
CA LEU A 11 -9.19 -6.35 2.58
C LEU A 11 -10.03 -5.07 2.48
N GLY A 12 -11.30 -5.14 2.89
CA GLY A 12 -12.23 -4.02 2.79
C GLY A 12 -11.83 -2.84 3.67
N SER A 13 -11.47 -3.09 4.93
CA SER A 13 -11.05 -2.03 5.85
C SER A 13 -9.71 -1.40 5.45
N GLY A 14 -8.72 -2.19 5.04
CA GLY A 14 -7.45 -1.69 4.55
C GLY A 14 -7.60 -0.83 3.30
N LEU A 15 -8.41 -1.29 2.34
CA LEU A 15 -8.69 -0.54 1.11
C LEU A 15 -9.43 0.77 1.41
N ALA A 16 -10.42 0.73 2.30
CA ALA A 16 -11.15 1.93 2.73
C ALA A 16 -10.21 2.94 3.37
N VAL A 17 -9.35 2.52 4.30
CA VAL A 17 -8.36 3.40 4.94
C VAL A 17 -7.42 4.01 3.91
N ALA A 18 -6.89 3.20 2.98
CA ALA A 18 -5.95 3.68 1.96
C ALA A 18 -6.59 4.72 1.03
N LEU A 19 -7.78 4.42 0.50
CA LEU A 19 -8.47 5.31 -0.45
C LEU A 19 -8.96 6.59 0.22
N LEU A 20 -9.60 6.47 1.39
CA LEU A 20 -10.10 7.65 2.10
C LEU A 20 -8.95 8.55 2.54
N SER A 21 -7.81 7.99 2.97
CA SER A 21 -6.64 8.78 3.35
C SER A 21 -5.99 9.45 2.14
N ALA A 22 -5.90 8.74 1.02
CA ALA A 22 -5.37 9.30 -0.23
C ALA A 22 -6.24 10.46 -0.75
N VAL A 23 -7.57 10.35 -0.65
CA VAL A 23 -8.49 11.41 -1.07
C VAL A 23 -8.51 12.58 -0.10
N ALA A 24 -8.52 12.31 1.21
CA ALA A 24 -8.65 13.36 2.23
C ALA A 24 -7.35 14.14 2.46
N PHE A 25 -6.20 13.46 2.41
CA PHE A 25 -4.90 14.02 2.79
C PHE A 25 -3.85 13.97 1.68
N GLY A 26 -4.16 13.36 0.53
CA GLY A 26 -3.20 13.13 -0.54
C GLY A 26 -2.44 11.81 -0.41
N PHE A 27 -1.95 11.31 -1.54
CA PHE A 27 -1.11 10.11 -1.63
C PHE A 27 0.31 10.36 -1.11
N LEU A 28 0.86 11.55 -1.40
CA LEU A 28 2.16 11.99 -0.91
C LEU A 28 1.95 12.87 0.32
N TRP A 29 2.75 12.62 1.35
CA TRP A 29 2.81 13.47 2.53
C TRP A 29 3.80 14.62 2.36
N GLY A 30 4.85 14.41 1.56
CA GLY A 30 5.82 15.44 1.25
C GLY A 30 6.61 15.11 0.01
N SER A 31 7.03 16.16 -0.70
CA SER A 31 7.96 16.09 -1.82
C SER A 31 8.98 17.19 -1.64
N THR A 32 10.23 16.93 -2.01
CA THR A 32 11.12 18.05 -2.35
C THR A 32 10.64 18.68 -3.65
N GLU A 33 10.75 20.00 -3.76
CA GLU A 33 10.37 20.74 -4.97
C GLU A 33 11.61 21.43 -5.54
N VAL A 34 12.51 20.62 -6.09
CA VAL A 34 13.66 21.10 -6.85
C VAL A 34 13.26 21.12 -8.32
N PHE A 35 13.50 22.27 -8.96
CA PHE A 35 13.33 22.39 -10.40
C PHE A 35 14.53 21.77 -11.11
N CYS A 36 14.30 20.68 -11.85
CA CYS A 36 15.30 20.03 -12.68
C CYS A 36 14.84 20.11 -14.15
N GLU A 37 15.55 20.91 -14.96
CA GLU A 37 15.32 20.99 -16.40
C GLU A 37 15.95 19.77 -17.10
N ASP A 38 15.24 19.18 -18.08
CA ASP A 38 15.67 18.03 -18.88
C ASP A 38 16.19 16.81 -18.09
N HIS A 39 15.47 16.44 -17.01
CA HIS A 39 15.79 15.23 -16.25
C HIS A 39 15.02 13.99 -16.75
N ASP A 40 15.75 12.90 -16.98
CA ASP A 40 15.18 11.58 -17.26
C ASP A 40 14.79 10.88 -15.93
N PRO A 41 13.50 10.63 -15.67
CA PRO A 41 13.05 10.18 -14.37
C PRO A 41 13.56 8.76 -14.03
N SER A 42 14.26 8.67 -12.91
CA SER A 42 14.81 7.44 -12.35
C SER A 42 14.13 7.10 -11.02
N TYR A 43 13.15 6.20 -11.07
CA TYR A 43 12.43 5.80 -9.87
C TYR A 43 13.23 4.79 -9.05
N SER A 44 13.57 5.15 -7.81
CA SER A 44 14.20 4.22 -6.87
C SER A 44 13.71 4.43 -5.43
N LEU A 45 13.70 3.34 -4.66
CA LEU A 45 13.34 3.40 -3.25
C LEU A 45 14.54 3.96 -2.47
N THR A 46 14.33 5.05 -1.73
CA THR A 46 15.42 5.72 -0.99
C THR A 46 15.37 5.44 0.50
N GLY A 47 14.20 5.09 1.05
CA GLY A 47 14.08 4.78 2.46
C GLY A 47 12.76 4.11 2.82
N VAL A 48 12.81 3.26 3.85
CA VAL A 48 11.64 2.71 4.52
C VAL A 48 11.87 2.84 6.02
N ASP A 49 10.95 3.53 6.69
CA ASP A 49 10.91 3.60 8.15
C ASP A 49 9.47 3.34 8.64
N GLY A 50 9.24 2.12 9.13
CA GLY A 50 7.91 1.65 9.47
C GLY A 50 6.94 1.69 8.29
N LEU A 51 5.93 2.57 8.37
CA LEU A 51 4.94 2.80 7.29
C LEU A 51 5.30 3.99 6.40
N SER A 52 6.38 4.71 6.69
CA SER A 52 6.89 5.77 5.84
C SER A 52 7.74 5.14 4.73
N ILE A 53 7.31 5.34 3.48
CA ILE A 53 8.04 4.92 2.30
C ILE A 53 8.49 6.17 1.57
N GLN A 54 9.78 6.22 1.26
CA GLN A 54 10.38 7.29 0.48
C GLN A 54 10.93 6.73 -0.83
N TYR A 55 10.61 7.40 -1.93
CA TYR A 55 11.17 7.10 -3.24
C TYR A 55 11.67 8.40 -3.88
N THR A 56 12.66 8.29 -4.74
CA THR A 56 13.08 9.39 -5.59
C THR A 56 12.66 9.12 -7.03
N ASP A 57 12.40 10.18 -7.78
CA ASP A 57 12.30 10.15 -9.24
C ASP A 57 13.62 10.54 -9.93
N GLY A 58 14.72 10.62 -9.17
CA GLY A 58 16.05 11.02 -9.62
C GLY A 58 16.36 12.51 -9.43
N CYS A 59 15.34 13.36 -9.25
CA CYS A 59 15.49 14.77 -8.94
C CYS A 59 14.92 15.10 -7.56
N ASN A 60 13.69 14.65 -7.30
CA ASN A 60 12.95 14.90 -6.09
C ASN A 60 12.81 13.63 -5.27
N THR A 61 12.71 13.81 -3.94
CA THR A 61 12.37 12.73 -3.01
C THR A 61 10.94 12.93 -2.52
N HIS A 62 10.17 11.87 -2.63
CA HIS A 62 8.74 11.79 -2.33
C HIS A 62 8.54 10.87 -1.14
N SER A 63 7.77 11.31 -0.15
CA SER A 63 7.32 10.50 0.97
C SER A 63 5.86 10.14 0.80
N VAL A 64 5.55 8.85 0.76
CA VAL A 64 4.19 8.32 0.70
C VAL A 64 3.50 8.50 2.04
N ASN A 65 2.21 8.82 2.00
CA ASN A 65 1.36 8.93 3.18
C ASN A 65 1.31 7.58 3.96
N PRO A 66 1.74 7.53 5.23
CA PRO A 66 1.82 6.27 5.99
C PRO A 66 0.47 5.57 6.19
N LEU A 67 -0.64 6.32 6.20
CA LEU A 67 -1.98 5.73 6.26
C LEU A 67 -2.33 4.99 4.97
N VAL A 68 -1.87 5.51 3.83
CA VAL A 68 -2.05 4.85 2.52
C VAL A 68 -1.20 3.59 2.47
N THR A 69 0.06 3.65 2.89
CA THR A 69 0.95 2.49 3.03
C THR A 69 0.34 1.43 3.96
N GLY A 70 -0.06 1.82 5.17
CA GLY A 70 -0.64 0.91 6.15
C GLY A 70 -1.95 0.28 5.68
N GLY A 71 -2.84 1.08 5.10
CA GLY A 71 -4.10 0.59 4.53
C GLY A 71 -3.87 -0.39 3.38
N SER A 72 -2.94 -0.08 2.47
CA SER A 72 -2.62 -0.96 1.33
C SER A 72 -1.93 -2.26 1.75
N LEU A 73 -1.03 -2.22 2.75
CA LEU A 73 -0.46 -3.43 3.35
C LEU A 73 -1.52 -4.30 4.04
N THR A 74 -2.43 -3.67 4.78
CA THR A 74 -3.56 -4.37 5.44
C THR A 74 -4.47 -5.01 4.40
N ALA A 75 -4.75 -4.30 3.30
CA ALA A 75 -5.54 -4.80 2.20
C ALA A 75 -4.88 -6.03 1.55
N ALA A 76 -3.58 -5.93 1.25
CA ALA A 76 -2.80 -7.04 0.69
C ALA A 76 -2.78 -8.27 1.61
N ALA A 77 -2.58 -8.06 2.91
CA ALA A 77 -2.65 -9.12 3.92
C ALA A 77 -4.04 -9.78 3.95
N GLY A 78 -5.11 -8.97 3.93
CA GLY A 78 -6.49 -9.47 3.85
C GLY A 78 -6.75 -10.32 2.62
N LEU A 79 -6.23 -9.90 1.46
CA LEU A 79 -6.28 -10.66 0.22
C LEU A 79 -5.57 -12.02 0.35
N ALA A 80 -4.33 -12.03 0.87
CA ALA A 80 -3.56 -13.26 1.06
C ALA A 80 -4.25 -14.23 2.03
N VAL A 81 -4.75 -13.74 3.16
CA VAL A 81 -5.47 -14.53 4.17
C VAL A 81 -6.78 -15.07 3.60
N GLY A 82 -7.53 -14.25 2.86
CA GLY A 82 -8.79 -14.63 2.22
C GLY A 82 -8.61 -15.72 1.16
N LEU A 83 -7.62 -15.55 0.28
CA LEU A 83 -7.26 -16.54 -0.74
C LEU A 83 -6.73 -17.83 -0.12
N GLY A 84 -5.91 -17.75 0.93
CA GLY A 84 -5.47 -18.92 1.68
C GLY A 84 -6.63 -19.70 2.29
N GLY A 85 -7.64 -19.00 2.82
CA GLY A 85 -8.88 -19.61 3.31
C GLY A 85 -9.67 -20.32 2.20
N LEU A 86 -9.71 -19.75 0.99
CA LEU A 86 -10.32 -20.36 -0.18
C LEU A 86 -9.58 -21.61 -0.64
N LEU A 87 -8.26 -21.55 -0.74
CA LEU A 87 -7.43 -22.66 -1.17
C LEU A 87 -7.55 -23.85 -0.21
N ARG A 88 -7.56 -23.60 1.11
CA ARG A 88 -7.73 -24.65 2.11
C ARG A 88 -9.07 -25.37 1.99
N GLU A 89 -10.15 -24.64 1.71
CA GLU A 89 -11.47 -25.24 1.54
C GLU A 89 -11.52 -26.08 0.25
N TRP A 90 -10.92 -25.61 -0.85
CA TRP A 90 -10.80 -26.38 -2.09
C TRP A 90 -10.06 -27.71 -1.88
N LEU A 91 -8.91 -27.67 -1.20
CA LEU A 91 -8.10 -28.86 -0.91
C LEU A 91 -8.80 -29.86 0.02
N ALA A 92 -9.71 -29.41 0.88
CA ALA A 92 -10.48 -30.30 1.76
C ALA A 92 -11.66 -30.99 1.04
N THR A 93 -12.02 -30.50 -0.15
CA THR A 93 -13.13 -31.04 -0.97
C THR A 93 -12.68 -31.81 -2.20
N SER A 94 -11.37 -31.85 -2.48
CA SER A 94 -10.75 -32.67 -3.53
C SER A 94 -10.21 -33.98 -2.93
#